data_AF-A0A2M6Z4I6-F1
#
_entry.id   AF-A0A2M6Z4I6-F1
#
_cell.length_a   1.000
_cell.length_b   1.000
_cell.length_c   1.000
_cell.angle_alpha   90.00
_cell.angle_beta   90.00
_cell.angle_gamma   90.00
#
_symmetry.space_group_name_H-M   'P 1'
#
loop_
_entity.id
_entity.type
_entity.pdbx_description
1 polymer ?
#
loop_
_entity_poly.entity_id
_entity_poly.type
_entity_poly.pdbx_seq_one_letter_code
_entity_poly.pdbx_strand_id
1 'polypeptide(L)'
;MRILFIASELNPLAKVGGLGDVAGSLPLALKKLGADIRIVLPKYGVIDEKKYPCELVAKDIKIKIGQEEEKINLYKTELGEEKVIVYLIDNKKYLGEDGVYFEKTAFCGSFAEIKRFLFFTYAVFSLIEKLDWQPEIIHCNDWHTSFLPVILRMKSKIRDK
;
A
#
# COMPACT_ATOMS: atom_id res chain seq x y z
N MET A 1 10.51 -16.92 3.54
CA MET A 1 10.81 -15.48 3.60
C MET A 1 9.53 -14.69 3.31
N ARG A 2 9.17 -13.77 4.21
CA ARG A 2 7.97 -12.92 4.16
C ARG A 2 8.32 -11.52 3.66
N ILE A 3 7.75 -11.12 2.51
CA ILE A 3 8.06 -9.83 1.87
C ILE A 3 6.79 -9.03 1.66
N LEU A 4 6.76 -7.81 2.19
CA LEU A 4 5.69 -6.84 1.96
C LEU A 4 6.12 -5.86 0.88
N PHE A 5 5.45 -5.91 -0.27
CA PHE A 5 5.59 -4.89 -1.30
C PHE A 5 4.63 -3.75 -1.01
N ILE A 6 5.10 -2.52 -1.18
CA ILE A 6 4.27 -1.33 -1.05
C ILE A 6 4.50 -0.49 -2.29
N ALA A 7 3.43 -0.16 -2.99
CA ALA A 7 3.50 0.56 -4.25
C ALA A 7 2.32 1.52 -4.40
N SER A 8 2.49 2.53 -5.26
CA SER A 8 1.41 3.38 -5.76
C SER A 8 0.69 2.76 -6.96
N GLU A 9 1.34 1.86 -7.69
CA GLU A 9 0.77 1.20 -8.86
C GLU A 9 0.86 -0.32 -8.72
N LEU A 10 -0.10 -1.02 -9.33
CA LEU A 10 -0.15 -2.47 -9.40
C LEU A 10 -0.96 -2.91 -10.61
N ASN A 11 -0.31 -3.47 -11.63
CA ASN A 11 -1.02 -4.10 -12.74
C ASN A 11 -1.65 -5.42 -12.26
N PRO A 12 -2.93 -5.72 -12.55
CA PRO A 12 -3.90 -4.97 -13.37
C PRO A 12 -4.91 -4.11 -12.59
N LEU A 13 -4.69 -3.90 -11.30
CA LEU A 13 -5.62 -3.19 -10.41
C LEU A 13 -5.61 -1.67 -10.65
N ALA A 14 -4.43 -1.05 -10.67
CA ALA A 14 -4.26 0.38 -10.87
C ALA A 14 -2.89 0.67 -11.49
N LYS A 15 -2.86 1.08 -12.75
CA LYS A 15 -1.62 1.21 -13.54
C LYS A 15 -1.61 2.52 -14.32
N VAL A 16 -0.44 3.16 -14.34
CA VAL A 16 -0.13 4.32 -15.19
C VAL A 16 1.11 4.05 -16.03
N GLY A 17 2.18 3.52 -15.42
CA GLY A 17 3.47 3.29 -16.07
C GLY A 17 4.05 1.91 -15.82
N GLY A 18 5.38 1.83 -15.95
CA GLY A 18 6.13 0.58 -15.78
C GLY A 18 6.26 0.12 -14.32
N LEU A 19 6.06 1.02 -13.35
CA LEU A 19 6.04 0.65 -11.94
C LEU A 19 4.95 -0.39 -11.67
N GLY A 20 3.74 -0.20 -12.20
CA GLY A 20 2.65 -1.16 -12.07
C GLY A 20 2.97 -2.53 -12.66
N ASP A 21 3.74 -2.59 -13.76
CA ASP A 21 4.17 -3.85 -14.37
C ASP A 21 5.13 -4.63 -13.47
N VAL A 22 6.10 -3.94 -12.86
CA VAL A 22 7.06 -4.57 -11.93
C VAL A 22 6.36 -4.98 -10.64
N ALA A 23 5.57 -4.09 -10.04
CA ALA A 23 4.81 -4.37 -8.83
C ALA A 23 3.78 -5.50 -9.04
N GLY A 24 3.30 -5.71 -10.26
CA GLY A 24 2.38 -6.80 -10.62
C GLY A 24 3.07 -8.13 -10.90
N SER A 25 4.24 -8.11 -11.55
CA SER A 25 4.90 -9.34 -12.04
C SER A 25 5.93 -9.92 -11.07
N LEU A 26 6.75 -9.09 -10.44
CA LEU A 26 7.83 -9.56 -9.55
C LEU A 26 7.31 -10.28 -8.30
N PRO A 27 6.27 -9.77 -7.59
CA PRO A 27 5.64 -10.50 -6.49
C PRO A 27 5.15 -11.90 -6.86
N LEU A 28 4.54 -12.06 -8.05
CA LEU A 28 4.05 -13.36 -8.52
C LEU A 28 5.22 -14.32 -8.78
N ALA A 29 6.28 -13.84 -9.44
CA ALA A 29 7.48 -14.63 -9.68
C ALA A 29 8.13 -15.10 -8.36
N LEU A 30 8.24 -14.21 -7.36
CA LEU A 30 8.80 -14.58 -6.06
C LEU A 30 7.90 -15.55 -5.28
N LYS A 31 6.56 -15.42 -5.38
CA LYS A 31 5.61 -16.38 -4.78
C LYS A 31 5.81 -17.78 -5.35
N LYS A 32 6.06 -17.92 -6.66
CA LYS A 32 6.39 -19.21 -7.31
C LYS A 32 7.67 -19.84 -6.77
N LEU A 33 8.63 -19.02 -6.34
CA LEU A 33 9.89 -19.47 -5.74
C LEU A 33 9.76 -19.78 -4.24
N GLY A 34 8.54 -19.74 -3.68
CA GLY A 34 8.25 -20.12 -2.29
C GLY A 34 8.37 -18.97 -1.27
N ALA A 35 8.55 -17.73 -1.72
CA ALA A 35 8.43 -16.58 -0.83
C ALA A 35 6.97 -16.34 -0.46
N ASP A 36 6.69 -15.91 0.76
CA ASP A 36 5.35 -15.47 1.14
C ASP A 36 5.23 -13.96 0.90
N ILE A 37 4.47 -13.59 -0.12
CA ILE A 37 4.36 -12.22 -0.60
C ILE A 37 2.99 -11.65 -0.27
N ARG A 38 2.97 -10.41 0.20
CA ARG A 38 1.79 -9.55 0.27
C ARG A 38 2.11 -8.19 -0.33
N ILE A 39 1.09 -7.53 -0.87
CA ILE A 39 1.21 -6.19 -1.46
C ILE A 39 0.27 -5.24 -0.72
N VAL A 40 0.67 -3.99 -0.51
CA VAL A 40 -0.21 -2.91 -0.07
C VAL A 40 -0.30 -1.84 -1.15
N LEU A 41 -1.53 -1.47 -1.49
CA LEU A 41 -1.85 -0.46 -2.50
C LEU A 41 -2.98 0.44 -1.95
N PRO A 42 -3.08 1.71 -2.34
CA PRO A 42 -4.29 2.48 -2.12
C PRO A 42 -5.48 1.88 -2.88
N LYS A 43 -6.68 1.93 -2.29
CA LYS A 43 -7.91 1.53 -2.96
C LYS A 43 -8.40 2.66 -3.87
N TYR A 44 -7.77 2.81 -5.04
CA TYR A 44 -8.19 3.80 -6.04
C TYR A 44 -9.56 3.46 -6.62
N GLY A 45 -10.33 4.46 -7.06
CA GLY A 45 -11.64 4.21 -7.70
C GLY A 45 -11.54 3.67 -9.13
N VAL A 46 -10.35 3.68 -9.73
CA VAL A 46 -10.08 3.03 -11.03
C VAL A 46 -10.04 1.50 -10.96
N ILE A 47 -10.03 0.92 -9.76
CA ILE A 47 -10.02 -0.54 -9.58
C ILE A 47 -11.38 -1.11 -10.00
N ASP A 48 -11.39 -2.01 -10.98
CA ASP A 48 -12.59 -2.74 -11.39
C ASP A 48 -12.94 -3.83 -10.36
N GLU A 49 -13.80 -3.48 -9.39
CA GLU A 49 -14.21 -4.40 -8.32
C GLU A 49 -15.09 -5.56 -8.81
N LYS A 50 -15.64 -5.50 -10.03
CA LYS A 50 -16.35 -6.66 -10.61
C LYS A 50 -15.36 -7.71 -11.06
N LYS A 51 -14.22 -7.28 -11.61
CA LYS A 51 -13.14 -8.17 -12.04
C LYS A 51 -12.23 -8.60 -10.89
N TYR A 52 -12.00 -7.71 -9.93
CA TYR A 52 -11.18 -7.96 -8.75
C TYR A 52 -11.99 -7.66 -7.49
N PRO A 53 -12.80 -8.64 -7.02
CA PRO A 53 -13.60 -8.47 -5.82
C PRO A 53 -12.74 -8.03 -4.64
N CYS A 54 -13.18 -6.96 -3.98
CA CYS A 54 -12.51 -6.35 -2.83
C CYS A 54 -13.31 -6.66 -1.56
N GLU A 55 -12.83 -7.61 -0.76
CA GLU A 55 -13.45 -7.99 0.50
C GLU A 55 -13.05 -6.99 1.60
N LEU A 56 -14.02 -6.43 2.33
CA LEU A 56 -13.74 -5.60 3.50
C LEU A 56 -13.28 -6.51 4.66
N VAL A 57 -12.02 -6.38 5.06
CA VAL A 57 -11.44 -7.21 6.13
C VAL A 57 -11.39 -6.51 7.49
N ALA A 58 -11.34 -5.17 7.49
CA ALA A 58 -11.41 -4.39 8.71
C ALA A 58 -11.90 -2.96 8.41
N LYS A 59 -12.75 -2.44 9.29
CA LYS A 59 -13.38 -1.13 9.14
C LYS A 59 -12.90 -0.18 10.21
N ASP A 60 -12.82 1.11 9.88
CA ASP A 60 -12.57 2.19 10.84
C ASP A 60 -11.28 2.00 11.66
N ILE A 61 -10.24 1.42 11.04
CA ILE A 61 -8.93 1.27 11.67
C ILE A 61 -8.37 2.67 11.93
N LYS A 62 -8.20 2.99 13.21
CA LYS A 62 -7.56 4.23 13.64
C LYS A 62 -6.08 4.22 13.28
N ILE A 63 -5.62 5.30 12.64
CA ILE A 63 -4.24 5.58 12.31
C ILE A 63 -3.86 6.96 12.85
N LYS A 64 -2.62 7.11 13.32
CA LYS A 64 -2.12 8.36 13.90
C LYS A 64 -1.12 9.02 12.95
N ILE A 65 -1.36 10.28 12.61
CA ILE A 65 -0.51 11.07 11.73
C ILE A 65 -0.14 12.35 12.47
N GLY A 66 1.04 12.36 13.09
CA GLY A 66 1.44 13.43 14.00
C GLY A 66 0.50 13.53 15.21
N GLN A 67 -0.23 14.63 15.33
CA GLN A 67 -1.24 14.86 16.38
C GLN A 67 -2.66 14.53 15.93
N GLU A 68 -2.87 14.26 14.65
CA GLU A 68 -4.18 13.95 14.09
C GLU A 68 -4.45 12.43 14.15
N GLU A 69 -5.72 12.08 14.29
CA GLU A 69 -6.21 10.70 14.15
C GLU A 69 -7.13 10.63 12.93
N GLU A 70 -6.89 9.64 12.09
CA GLU A 70 -7.68 9.36 10.90
C GLU A 70 -8.14 7.90 10.92
N LYS A 71 -9.10 7.57 10.06
CA LYS A 71 -9.61 6.21 9.91
C LYS A 71 -9.39 5.69 8.51
N ILE A 72 -9.03 4.42 8.40
CA ILE A 72 -8.95 3.70 7.13
C ILE A 72 -9.86 2.47 7.18
N ASN A 73 -10.36 2.08 6.01
CA ASN A 73 -10.89 0.75 5.80
C ASN A 73 -9.82 -0.08 5.09
N LEU A 74 -9.68 -1.33 5.51
CA LEU A 74 -8.79 -2.28 4.88
C LEU A 74 -9.62 -3.27 4.08
N TYR A 75 -9.33 -3.33 2.79
CA TYR A 75 -9.88 -4.33 1.89
C TYR A 75 -8.79 -5.32 1.50
N LYS A 76 -9.21 -6.49 1.01
CA LYS A 76 -8.36 -7.55 0.52
C LYS A 76 -8.84 -8.02 -0.85
N THR A 77 -7.89 -8.27 -1.73
CA THR A 77 -8.11 -9.01 -2.98
C THR A 77 -6.91 -9.93 -3.26
N GLU A 78 -6.97 -10.69 -4.34
CA GLU A 78 -5.93 -11.64 -4.74
C GLU A 78 -5.43 -11.32 -6.16
N LEU A 79 -4.13 -11.46 -6.37
CA LEU A 79 -3.46 -11.22 -7.64
C LEU A 79 -2.86 -12.50 -8.19
N GLY A 80 -3.09 -12.73 -9.49
CA GLY A 80 -2.54 -13.87 -10.23
C GLY A 80 -3.14 -15.21 -9.83
N GLU A 81 -2.70 -16.27 -10.50
CA GLU A 81 -3.08 -17.65 -10.17
C GLU A 81 -2.45 -18.10 -8.84
N GLU A 82 -1.35 -17.45 -8.46
CA GLU A 82 -0.58 -17.68 -7.24
C GLU A 82 -1.27 -17.08 -5.99
N LYS A 83 -2.38 -16.36 -6.20
CA LYS A 83 -3.21 -15.74 -5.16
C LYS A 83 -2.40 -14.90 -4.19
N VAL A 84 -1.55 -14.03 -4.73
CA VAL A 84 -0.82 -13.06 -3.91
C VAL A 84 -1.82 -12.11 -3.26
N ILE A 85 -1.77 -12.02 -1.93
CA ILE A 85 -2.69 -11.17 -1.17
C ILE A 85 -2.34 -9.71 -1.42
N VAL A 86 -3.34 -8.93 -1.85
CA VAL A 86 -3.25 -7.49 -1.99
C VAL A 86 -4.16 -6.83 -0.97
N TYR A 87 -3.56 -6.06 -0.07
CA TYR A 87 -4.27 -5.17 0.83
C TYR A 87 -4.51 -3.84 0.17
N LEU A 88 -5.76 -3.39 0.21
CA LEU A 88 -6.19 -2.12 -0.35
C LEU A 88 -6.61 -1.18 0.78
N ILE A 89 -5.88 -0.08 0.95
CA ILE A 89 -6.19 0.93 1.97
C ILE A 89 -7.16 1.94 1.39
N ASP A 90 -8.32 2.07 1.99
CA ASP A 90 -9.35 3.02 1.60
C ASP A 90 -9.42 4.19 2.60
N ASN A 91 -9.40 5.41 2.05
CA ASN A 91 -9.69 6.66 2.73
C ASN A 91 -10.00 7.74 1.68
N LYS A 92 -11.27 8.14 1.59
CA LYS A 92 -11.73 9.12 0.59
C LYS A 92 -11.05 10.50 0.70
N LYS A 93 -10.67 10.92 1.93
CA LYS A 93 -10.11 12.25 2.19
C LYS A 93 -8.71 12.43 1.60
N TYR A 94 -7.84 11.43 1.74
CA TYR A 94 -6.44 11.53 1.33
C TYR A 94 -6.11 10.71 0.09
N LEU A 95 -6.68 9.51 -0.04
CA LEU A 95 -6.38 8.61 -1.15
C LEU A 95 -7.29 8.86 -2.35
N GLY A 96 -8.44 9.49 -2.15
CA GLY A 96 -9.39 9.87 -3.19
C GLY A 96 -10.04 8.66 -3.88
N GLU A 97 -11.05 8.95 -4.71
CA GLU A 97 -11.67 7.96 -5.61
C GLU A 97 -11.15 8.10 -7.05
N ASP A 98 -10.27 9.06 -7.32
CA ASP A 98 -9.75 9.36 -8.64
C ASP A 98 -8.64 8.36 -9.08
N GLY A 99 -7.89 8.75 -10.11
CA GLY A 99 -6.74 8.00 -10.62
C GLY A 99 -5.59 7.84 -9.61
N VAL A 100 -4.58 7.07 -10.03
CA VAL A 100 -3.40 6.75 -9.22
C VAL A 100 -2.63 7.98 -8.77
N TYR A 101 -2.51 8.96 -9.67
CA TYR A 101 -1.81 10.23 -9.48
C TYR A 101 -2.75 11.40 -9.77
N PHE A 102 -2.47 12.56 -9.18
CA PHE A 102 -3.20 13.78 -9.52
C PHE A 102 -2.71 14.35 -10.86
N GLU A 103 -1.42 14.26 -11.12
CA GLU A 103 -0.81 14.62 -12.41
C GLU A 103 -0.70 13.41 -13.33
N LYS A 104 -0.81 13.65 -14.64
CA LYS A 104 -0.67 12.59 -15.66
C LYS A 104 0.72 11.98 -15.72
N THR A 105 1.72 12.70 -15.24
CA THR A 105 3.14 12.37 -15.42
C THR A 105 3.74 11.61 -14.22
N ALA A 106 2.94 11.27 -13.20
CA ALA A 106 3.40 10.65 -11.95
C ALA A 106 4.46 11.45 -11.16
N PHE A 107 4.73 12.69 -11.58
CA PHE A 107 5.54 13.63 -10.81
C PHE A 107 4.70 14.22 -9.69
N CYS A 108 5.37 14.47 -8.56
CA CYS A 108 4.79 15.23 -7.46
C CYS A 108 4.46 16.66 -7.90
N GLY A 109 3.26 16.88 -8.42
CA GLY A 109 2.81 18.18 -8.92
C GLY A 109 2.29 19.10 -7.84
N SER A 110 1.99 18.57 -6.65
CA SER A 110 1.33 19.35 -5.60
C SER A 110 1.63 18.85 -4.18
N PHE A 111 1.49 19.76 -3.23
CA PHE A 111 1.56 19.41 -1.80
C PHE A 111 0.42 18.46 -1.37
N ALA A 112 -0.71 18.47 -2.08
CA ALA A 112 -1.79 17.51 -1.86
C ALA A 112 -1.34 16.07 -2.16
N GLU A 113 -0.54 15.88 -3.21
CA GLU A 113 -0.01 14.56 -3.56
C GLU A 113 1.06 14.08 -2.56
N ILE A 114 1.90 14.99 -2.07
CA ILE A 114 2.80 14.68 -0.94
C ILE A 114 2.00 14.22 0.27
N LYS A 115 0.93 14.93 0.63
CA LYS A 115 0.06 14.56 1.75
C LYS A 115 -0.61 13.21 1.54
N ARG A 116 -1.07 12.90 0.33
CA ARG A 116 -1.67 11.60 -0.03
C ARG A 116 -0.72 10.45 0.25
N PHE A 117 0.51 10.52 -0.25
CA PHE A 117 1.47 9.43 -0.10
C PHE A 117 2.11 9.40 1.30
N LEU A 118 2.26 10.55 1.95
CA LEU A 118 2.61 10.60 3.37
C LEU A 118 1.54 9.90 4.22
N PHE A 119 0.27 10.22 4.03
CA PHE A 119 -0.86 9.54 4.67
C PHE A 119 -0.81 8.03 4.41
N PHE A 120 -0.62 7.63 3.15
CA PHE A 120 -0.51 6.22 2.77
C PHE A 120 0.60 5.51 3.55
N THR A 121 1.81 6.10 3.66
CA THR A 121 2.90 5.48 4.44
C THR A 121 2.57 5.32 5.92
N TYR A 122 1.92 6.30 6.56
CA TYR A 122 1.46 6.17 7.95
C TYR A 122 0.36 5.11 8.11
N ALA A 123 -0.54 5.00 7.14
CA ALA A 123 -1.58 3.98 7.11
C ALA A 123 -0.95 2.57 7.01
N VAL A 124 0.04 2.39 6.13
CA VAL A 124 0.79 1.14 6.00
C VAL A 124 1.56 0.80 7.27
N PHE A 125 2.22 1.77 7.91
CA PHE A 125 2.88 1.56 9.20
C PHE A 125 1.89 1.02 10.25
N SER A 126 0.73 1.68 10.38
CA SER A 126 -0.31 1.28 11.33
C SER A 126 -0.90 -0.10 11.02
N LEU A 127 -0.96 -0.46 9.72
CA LEU A 127 -1.37 -1.79 9.27
C LEU A 127 -0.34 -2.85 9.70
N ILE A 128 0.96 -2.62 9.47
CA ILE A 128 2.03 -3.55 9.85
C ILE A 128 1.98 -3.86 11.36
N GLU A 129 1.72 -2.86 12.21
CA GLU A 129 1.59 -3.06 13.67
C GLU A 129 0.41 -3.97 14.07
N LYS A 130 -0.60 -4.11 13.20
CA LYS A 130 -1.85 -4.84 13.47
C LYS A 130 -1.97 -6.17 12.73
N LEU A 131 -1.08 -6.45 11.77
CA LEU A 131 -1.10 -7.71 11.04
C LEU A 131 -0.52 -8.84 11.89
N ASP A 132 -1.22 -9.97 11.99
CA ASP A 132 -0.63 -11.19 12.57
C ASP A 132 0.55 -11.71 11.73
N TRP A 133 0.54 -11.38 10.44
CA TRP A 133 1.63 -11.65 9.52
C TRP A 133 2.64 -10.51 9.53
N GLN A 134 3.85 -10.79 10.02
CA GLN A 134 4.92 -9.80 10.11
C GLN A 134 5.93 -9.98 8.97
N PRO A 135 6.16 -8.95 8.12
CA PRO A 135 7.15 -9.03 7.06
C PRO A 135 8.57 -9.06 7.63
N GLU A 136 9.44 -9.85 6.99
CA GLU A 136 10.88 -9.84 7.24
C GLU A 136 11.56 -8.78 6.38
N ILE A 137 11.01 -8.52 5.19
CA ILE A 137 11.47 -7.50 4.25
C ILE A 137 10.29 -6.62 3.84
N ILE A 138 10.49 -5.30 3.84
CA ILE A 138 9.54 -4.33 3.31
C ILE A 138 10.16 -3.69 2.08
N HIS A 139 9.57 -3.94 0.91
CA HIS A 139 10.00 -3.39 -0.36
C HIS A 139 9.18 -2.14 -0.70
N CYS A 140 9.77 -0.97 -0.42
CA CYS A 140 9.20 0.33 -0.70
C CYS A 140 9.49 0.71 -2.16
N ASN A 141 8.47 0.76 -3.00
CA ASN A 141 8.62 1.15 -4.39
C ASN A 141 8.46 2.66 -4.55
N ASP A 142 9.52 3.28 -5.06
CA ASP A 142 9.57 4.68 -5.49
C ASP A 142 9.27 5.72 -4.39
N TRP A 143 9.31 7.00 -4.75
CA TRP A 143 9.20 8.13 -3.82
C TRP A 143 7.90 8.11 -3.00
N HIS A 144 6.80 7.61 -3.56
CA HIS A 144 5.49 7.45 -2.92
C HIS A 144 5.54 6.71 -1.57
N THR A 145 6.49 5.80 -1.42
CA THR A 145 6.61 4.94 -0.23
C THR A 145 7.88 5.21 0.57
N SER A 146 8.72 6.14 0.12
CA SER A 146 10.04 6.44 0.65
C SER A 146 10.08 6.90 2.10
N PHE A 147 8.96 7.41 2.63
CA PHE A 147 8.90 7.90 4.01
C PHE A 147 8.67 6.77 5.03
N LEU A 148 8.21 5.59 4.60
CA LEU A 148 7.94 4.48 5.53
C LEU A 148 9.20 4.01 6.29
N PRO A 149 10.37 3.80 5.67
CA PRO A 149 11.60 3.46 6.41
C PRO A 149 11.97 4.47 7.50
N VAL A 150 11.71 5.75 7.26
CA VAL A 150 11.93 6.82 8.24
C VAL A 150 10.97 6.67 9.42
N ILE A 151 9.68 6.47 9.16
CA ILE A 151 8.66 6.20 10.19
C ILE A 151 9.05 4.99 11.01
N LEU A 152 9.39 3.87 10.36
CA LEU A 152 9.80 2.63 11.02
C LEU A 152 10.99 2.85 11.94
N ARG A 153 12.04 3.57 11.49
CA ARG A 153 13.22 3.86 12.32
C ARG A 153 12.92 4.77 13.50
N MET A 154 12.08 5.78 13.30
CA MET A 154 11.68 6.71 14.37
C MET A 154 10.83 6.02 15.44
N LYS A 155 9.99 5.05 15.03
CA LYS A 155 9.07 4.34 15.92
C LYS A 155 9.68 3.06 16.52
N SER A 156 10.61 2.40 15.84
CA SER A 156 11.30 1.22 16.36
C SER A 156 12.29 1.55 17.48
N LYS A 157 12.93 2.73 17.43
CA LYS A 157 13.94 3.18 18.41
C LYS A 157 13.39 3.64 19.76
N ILE A 158 12.11 3.38 20.06
CA ILE A 158 11.52 3.56 21.41
C ILE A 158 11.22 2.20 22.08
N ARG A 159 11.63 1.07 21.46
CA ARG A 159 11.54 -0.27 22.08
C ARG A 159 12.86 -0.82 22.64
N ASP A 160 13.96 -0.05 22.56
CA ASP A 160 15.24 -0.36 23.21
C ASP A 160 15.46 0.53 24.46
N LYS A 161 14.51 0.52 25.40
CA LYS A 161 14.72 0.98 26.78
C LYS A 161 14.08 0.03 27.76
#